data_AF-A0A3A8KD08-F1
#
_entry.id   AF-A0A3A8KD08-F1
#
_cell.length_a   1.000
_cell.length_b   1.000
_cell.length_c   1.000
_cell.angle_alpha   90.00
_cell.angle_beta   90.00
_cell.angle_gamma   90.00
#
_symmetry.space_group_name_H-M   'P 1'
#
loop_
_entity.id
_entity.type
_entity.pdbx_description
1 polymer ?
#
loop_
_entity_poly.entity_id
_entity_poly.type
_entity_poly.pdbx_seq_one_letter_code
_entity_poly.pdbx_strand_id
1 'polypeptide(L)'
;MRVRHGDVWEEFPTPGSGGFLPNADRSSDFDLGPVFAFCNSDDLSLEERREDARGLCVYVDFESFAKGSGPAEYAIEGTTEVPDQRYAGSRYKVQFEPGPGHSPGLKAAWTQSFCPDGDDTVTALQQVSGRFVLEENSEDRLRGQLELTVQGPTAGTCPGDAAEVSLDFDFQD
;
A
#
# COMPACT_ATOMS: atom_id res chain seq x y z
N MET A 1 7.00 0.92 -8.99
CA MET A 1 6.36 -0.28 -8.41
C MET A 1 6.29 -1.35 -9.49
N ARG A 2 6.28 -2.64 -9.14
CA ARG A 2 6.16 -3.70 -10.14
C ARG A 2 5.43 -4.93 -9.61
N VAL A 3 4.76 -5.63 -10.52
CA VAL A 3 4.03 -6.88 -10.25
C VAL A 3 4.59 -7.96 -11.17
N ARG A 4 4.69 -9.18 -10.65
CA ARG A 4 5.14 -10.34 -11.42
C ARG A 4 3.95 -11.15 -11.93
N HIS A 5 3.98 -11.54 -13.19
CA HIS A 5 3.05 -12.49 -13.80
C HIS A 5 3.86 -13.62 -14.46
N GLY A 6 3.89 -14.79 -13.83
CA GLY A 6 4.78 -15.89 -14.18
C GLY A 6 6.26 -15.46 -14.06
N ASP A 7 6.96 -15.46 -15.19
CA ASP A 7 8.37 -15.07 -15.28
C ASP A 7 8.57 -13.59 -15.65
N VAL A 8 7.49 -12.83 -15.89
CA VAL A 8 7.55 -11.44 -16.37
C VAL A 8 7.28 -10.47 -15.23
N TRP A 9 8.12 -9.45 -15.11
CA TRP A 9 7.86 -8.29 -14.25
C TRP A 9 7.28 -7.15 -15.09
N GLU A 10 6.12 -6.68 -14.67
CA GLU A 10 5.45 -5.49 -15.22
C GLU A 10 5.68 -4.31 -14.30
N GLU A 11 6.16 -3.19 -14.85
CA GLU A 11 6.50 -2.00 -14.09
C GLU A 11 5.41 -0.93 -14.23
N PHE A 12 5.14 -0.27 -13.10
CA PHE A 12 4.24 0.87 -12.98
C PHE A 12 5.05 2.09 -12.51
N PRO A 13 5.63 2.85 -13.45
CA PRO A 13 6.56 3.93 -13.12
C PRO A 13 5.84 5.23 -12.75
N THR A 14 4.61 5.44 -13.20
CA THR A 14 3.92 6.73 -13.04
C THR A 14 3.16 6.79 -11.73
N PRO A 15 3.41 7.78 -10.85
CA PRO A 15 2.56 8.02 -9.68
C PRO A 15 1.16 8.44 -10.13
N GLY A 16 0.16 7.62 -9.81
CA GLY A 16 -1.24 7.88 -10.11
C GLY A 16 -1.95 8.64 -8.99
N SER A 17 -1.71 8.25 -7.73
CA SER A 17 -2.20 8.97 -6.55
C SER A 17 -1.37 8.63 -5.31
N GLY A 18 -1.33 9.59 -4.38
CA GLY A 18 -0.76 9.41 -3.05
C GLY A 18 -1.68 10.09 -2.05
N GLY A 19 -1.88 9.45 -0.90
CA GLY A 19 -2.74 9.98 0.15
C GLY A 19 -2.25 9.60 1.52
N PHE A 20 -2.47 10.51 2.47
CA PHE A 20 -2.18 10.31 3.87
C PHE A 20 -3.39 10.71 4.73
N LEU A 21 -3.71 9.89 5.72
CA LEU A 21 -4.91 10.00 6.53
C LEU A 21 -4.59 9.58 7.99
N PRO A 22 -4.16 10.51 8.87
CA PRO A 22 -3.75 10.20 10.25
C PRO A 22 -4.92 9.65 11.08
N ASN A 23 -4.65 8.67 11.94
CA ASN A 23 -5.67 7.92 12.66
C ASN A 23 -5.60 8.01 14.19
N ALA A 24 -4.71 8.83 14.76
CA ALA A 24 -4.51 8.94 16.22
C ALA A 24 -5.78 9.23 17.04
N ASP A 25 -6.73 10.00 16.48
CA ASP A 25 -7.96 10.43 17.17
C ASP A 25 -9.24 9.86 16.54
N ARG A 26 -9.14 8.86 15.67
CA ARG A 26 -10.32 8.29 15.01
C ARG A 26 -11.06 7.34 15.95
N SER A 27 -12.38 7.51 16.02
CA SER A 27 -13.24 6.49 16.65
C SER A 27 -13.06 5.16 15.91
N SER A 28 -12.90 4.06 16.64
CA SER A 28 -12.90 2.71 16.10
C SER A 28 -14.16 2.37 15.31
N ASP A 29 -15.24 3.11 15.53
CA ASP A 29 -16.52 2.95 14.83
C ASP A 29 -16.51 3.56 13.41
N PHE A 30 -15.49 4.37 13.09
CA PHE A 30 -15.35 5.06 11.80
C PHE A 30 -13.92 4.89 11.24
N ASP A 31 -13.70 3.79 10.51
CA ASP A 31 -12.44 3.53 9.81
C ASP A 31 -12.39 4.27 8.45
N LEU A 32 -11.63 5.36 8.40
CA LEU A 32 -11.42 6.20 7.20
C LEU A 32 -10.18 5.85 6.38
N GLY A 33 -9.17 5.19 6.96
CA GLY A 33 -8.23 4.43 6.14
C GLY A 33 -6.89 3.97 6.54
N PRO A 34 -6.20 3.22 5.61
CA PRO A 34 -4.79 3.05 5.81
C PRO A 34 -4.25 4.46 5.93
N VAL A 35 -3.35 4.61 6.87
CA VAL A 35 -2.73 5.89 7.11
C VAL A 35 -2.04 6.38 5.84
N PHE A 36 -1.42 5.49 5.07
CA PHE A 36 -0.81 5.82 3.78
C PHE A 36 -1.35 4.94 2.65
N ALA A 37 -1.61 5.56 1.50
CA ALA A 37 -1.96 4.91 0.26
C ALA A 37 -1.14 5.51 -0.89
N PHE A 38 -0.51 4.66 -1.68
CA PHE A 38 0.23 5.08 -2.88
C PHE A 38 -0.18 4.18 -4.04
N CYS A 39 -0.52 4.76 -5.19
CA CYS A 39 -0.89 4.02 -6.38
C CYS A 39 -0.04 4.50 -7.55
N ASN A 40 0.61 3.57 -8.24
CA ASN A 40 1.24 3.81 -9.52
C ASN A 40 0.49 3.09 -10.65
N SER A 41 0.63 3.61 -11.86
CA SER A 41 0.07 3.01 -13.08
C SER A 41 1.12 2.89 -14.20
N ASP A 42 0.77 2.14 -15.24
CA ASP A 42 1.46 2.11 -16.54
C ASP A 42 1.08 3.31 -17.42
N ASP A 43 0.13 4.12 -16.96
CA ASP A 43 -0.29 5.33 -17.64
C ASP A 43 0.82 6.38 -17.60
N LEU A 44 1.46 6.62 -18.74
CA LEU A 44 2.63 7.49 -18.83
C LEU A 44 2.26 8.99 -18.82
N SER A 45 0.96 9.35 -18.84
CA SER A 45 0.50 10.73 -18.83
C SER A 45 -0.54 10.98 -17.73
N LEU A 46 -0.40 12.09 -17.00
CA LEU A 46 -1.43 12.52 -16.04
C LEU A 46 -2.61 13.25 -16.73
N GLU A 47 -2.42 13.67 -17.98
CA GLU A 47 -3.37 14.50 -18.73
C GLU A 47 -4.40 13.63 -19.49
N GLU A 48 -3.99 12.47 -19.98
CA GLU A 48 -4.84 11.53 -20.71
C GLU A 48 -4.85 10.20 -19.97
N ARG A 49 -5.82 10.05 -19.04
CA ARG A 49 -6.01 8.78 -18.36
C ARG A 49 -6.44 7.72 -19.36
N ARG A 50 -5.60 6.70 -19.53
CA ARG A 50 -5.92 5.52 -20.33
C ARG A 50 -7.03 4.73 -19.67
N GLU A 51 -8.11 4.48 -20.39
CA GLU A 51 -9.22 3.63 -19.92
C GLU A 51 -8.80 2.18 -19.68
N ASP A 52 -7.66 1.76 -20.23
CA ASP A 52 -7.04 0.44 -20.06
C ASP A 52 -5.83 0.46 -19.10
N ALA A 53 -5.61 1.56 -18.36
CA ALA A 53 -4.49 1.72 -17.45
C ALA A 53 -4.51 0.66 -16.33
N ARG A 54 -3.35 0.02 -16.13
CA ARG A 54 -3.10 -0.97 -15.10
C ARG A 54 -2.18 -0.38 -14.04
N GLY A 55 -2.17 -0.98 -12.86
CA GLY A 55 -1.29 -0.47 -11.82
C GLY A 55 -1.26 -1.28 -10.54
N LEU A 56 -0.58 -0.71 -9.56
CA LEU A 56 -0.42 -1.25 -8.23
C LEU A 56 -0.65 -0.14 -7.21
N CYS A 57 -1.53 -0.40 -6.25
CA CYS A 57 -1.62 0.35 -5.02
C CYS A 57 -0.93 -0.42 -3.89
N VAL A 58 -0.26 0.33 -3.02
CA VAL A 58 0.30 -0.14 -1.76
C VAL A 58 -0.29 0.68 -0.62
N TYR A 59 -0.59 -0.02 0.47
CA TYR A 59 -1.21 0.56 1.64
C TYR A 59 -0.39 0.22 2.88
N VAL A 60 -0.24 1.21 3.76
CA VAL A 60 0.42 1.04 5.06
C VAL A 60 -0.50 1.62 6.12
N ASP A 61 -0.85 0.79 7.10
CA ASP A 61 -1.70 1.17 8.21
C ASP A 61 -0.94 1.10 9.54
N PHE A 62 -1.37 1.90 10.51
CA PHE A 62 -0.77 2.00 11.83
C PHE A 62 -1.84 1.81 12.90
N GLU A 63 -1.44 1.32 14.07
CA GLU A 63 -2.34 1.24 15.24
C GLU A 63 -2.78 2.64 15.69
N SER A 64 -1.85 3.59 15.63
CA SER A 64 -2.08 5.00 15.89
C SER A 64 -0.97 5.81 15.22
N PHE A 65 -1.33 6.84 14.47
CA PHE A 65 -0.43 7.71 13.75
C PHE A 65 -0.87 9.17 13.85
N ALA A 66 0.06 10.01 14.31
CA ALA A 66 -0.08 11.46 14.37
C ALA A 66 1.11 12.12 13.65
N LYS A 67 0.85 13.29 13.08
CA LYS A 67 1.91 14.18 12.60
C LYS A 67 2.74 14.72 13.77
N GLY A 68 3.90 15.30 13.47
CA GLY A 68 4.74 16.01 14.44
C GLY A 68 5.48 15.11 15.44
N SER A 69 5.40 13.79 15.29
CA SER A 69 6.07 12.85 16.21
C SER A 69 7.57 12.68 15.92
N GLY A 70 8.07 13.30 14.85
CA GLY A 70 9.46 13.21 14.41
C GLY A 70 9.78 11.94 13.60
N PRO A 71 11.03 11.84 13.10
CA PRO A 71 11.45 10.75 12.22
C PRO A 71 11.31 9.38 12.89
N ALA A 72 10.98 8.36 12.09
CA ALA A 72 10.75 7.01 12.57
C ALA A 72 11.04 5.97 11.47
N GLU A 73 11.36 4.76 11.86
CA GLU A 73 11.55 3.63 10.94
C GLU A 73 10.76 2.42 11.47
N TYR A 74 10.08 1.74 10.55
CA TYR A 74 9.26 0.57 10.84
C TYR A 74 9.64 -0.56 9.90
N ALA A 75 10.19 -1.63 10.46
CA ALA A 75 10.35 -2.90 9.77
C ALA A 75 8.97 -3.55 9.57
N ILE A 76 8.73 -4.06 8.36
CA ILE A 76 7.53 -4.77 7.97
C ILE A 76 7.92 -6.22 7.79
N GLU A 77 7.27 -7.13 8.50
CA GLU A 77 7.45 -8.58 8.33
C GLU A 77 6.18 -9.27 8.77
N GLY A 78 5.57 -10.09 7.91
CA GLY A 78 4.40 -10.86 8.32
C GLY A 78 3.56 -11.34 7.16
N THR A 79 2.34 -11.75 7.48
CA THR A 79 1.38 -12.26 6.50
C THR A 79 0.11 -11.43 6.55
N THR A 80 -0.31 -10.94 5.39
CA THR A 80 -1.52 -10.13 5.23
C THR A 80 -2.56 -10.91 4.43
N GLU A 81 -3.74 -11.15 5.01
CA GLU A 81 -4.91 -11.62 4.31
C GLU A 81 -5.73 -10.43 3.83
N VAL A 82 -5.81 -10.24 2.51
CA VAL A 82 -6.56 -9.16 1.86
C VAL A 82 -7.83 -9.75 1.27
N PRO A 83 -9.03 -9.37 1.74
CA PRO A 83 -10.28 -9.96 1.28
C PRO A 83 -10.60 -9.60 -0.18
N ASP A 84 -11.31 -10.52 -0.83
CA ASP A 84 -11.94 -10.30 -2.14
C ASP A 84 -13.00 -9.18 -2.07
N GLN A 85 -12.63 -7.97 -2.47
CA GLN A 85 -13.57 -6.86 -2.60
C GLN A 85 -13.25 -6.03 -3.84
N ARG A 86 -14.21 -6.01 -4.79
CA ARG A 86 -14.04 -5.41 -6.12
C ARG A 86 -13.59 -3.95 -6.11
N TYR A 87 -14.12 -3.09 -5.24
CA TYR A 87 -13.81 -1.65 -5.27
C TYR A 87 -14.22 -0.94 -3.97
N ALA A 88 -14.19 -1.63 -2.84
CA ALA A 88 -14.57 -1.01 -1.58
C ALA A 88 -13.31 -0.49 -0.90
N GLY A 89 -13.22 0.83 -0.71
CA GLY A 89 -12.31 1.47 0.24
C GLY A 89 -12.58 1.06 1.71
N SER A 90 -13.11 -0.13 1.94
CA SER A 90 -13.57 -0.66 3.21
C SER A 90 -12.59 -1.72 3.70
N ARG A 91 -11.75 -1.29 4.63
CA ARG A 91 -10.75 -2.05 5.39
C ARG A 91 -11.31 -3.07 6.37
N TYR A 92 -12.62 -3.29 6.37
CA TYR A 92 -13.22 -4.28 7.23
C TYR A 92 -12.80 -5.66 6.71
N LYS A 93 -11.71 -6.20 7.29
CA LYS A 93 -11.17 -7.58 7.23
C LYS A 93 -9.76 -7.77 6.66
N VAL A 94 -8.94 -6.72 6.45
CA VAL A 94 -7.50 -7.00 6.28
C VAL A 94 -6.97 -7.55 7.60
N GLN A 95 -6.57 -8.82 7.60
CA GLN A 95 -5.97 -9.45 8.78
C GLN A 95 -4.47 -9.51 8.58
N PHE A 96 -3.74 -9.13 9.62
CA PHE A 96 -2.29 -9.16 9.61
C PHE A 96 -1.78 -10.00 10.76
N GLU A 97 -0.92 -10.95 10.43
CA GLU A 97 -0.16 -11.73 11.40
C GLU A 97 1.30 -11.24 11.39
N PRO A 98 1.74 -10.51 12.44
CA PRO A 98 3.10 -9.99 12.49
C PRO A 98 4.12 -11.11 12.64
N GLY A 99 5.17 -11.06 11.82
CA GLY A 99 6.34 -11.92 11.94
C GLY A 99 7.34 -11.42 13.01
N PRO A 100 8.38 -12.21 13.33
CA PRO A 100 9.33 -11.89 14.40
C PRO A 100 10.11 -10.58 14.24
N GLY A 101 10.24 -10.07 13.01
CA GLY A 101 10.95 -8.82 12.70
C GLY A 101 10.07 -7.58 12.61
N HIS A 102 8.75 -7.73 12.81
CA HIS A 102 7.78 -6.67 12.62
C HIS A 102 7.89 -5.59 13.69
N SER A 103 7.88 -4.32 13.28
CA SER A 103 7.93 -3.20 14.23
C SER A 103 6.59 -2.96 14.93
N PRO A 104 6.60 -2.68 16.24
CA PRO A 104 5.38 -2.30 16.94
C PRO A 104 4.80 -0.99 16.38
N GLY A 105 3.47 -0.88 16.40
CA GLY A 105 2.75 0.33 15.97
C GLY A 105 2.42 0.38 14.48
N LEU A 106 3.17 -0.29 13.61
CA LEU A 106 2.73 -0.57 12.23
C LEU A 106 1.74 -1.73 12.29
N LYS A 107 0.53 -1.52 11.76
CA LYS A 107 -0.58 -2.47 11.89
C LYS A 107 -0.61 -3.48 10.75
N ALA A 108 -0.42 -3.02 9.52
CA ALA A 108 -0.42 -3.87 8.33
C ALA A 108 0.22 -3.15 7.14
N ALA A 109 0.74 -3.92 6.19
CA ALA A 109 1.09 -3.46 4.86
C ALA A 109 0.61 -4.47 3.82
N TRP A 110 0.08 -4.00 2.69
CA TRP A 110 -0.39 -4.87 1.62
C TRP A 110 -0.45 -4.15 0.28
N THR A 111 -0.66 -4.93 -0.78
CA THR A 111 -0.78 -4.43 -2.15
C THR A 111 -2.10 -4.85 -2.80
N GLN A 112 -2.58 -4.03 -3.73
CA GLN A 112 -3.69 -4.34 -4.63
C GLN A 112 -3.34 -3.90 -6.05
N SER A 113 -3.30 -4.83 -7.00
CA SER A 113 -3.19 -4.53 -8.42
C SER A 113 -4.55 -4.19 -9.00
N PHE A 114 -4.58 -3.28 -9.97
CA PHE A 114 -5.80 -2.90 -10.66
C PHE A 114 -5.61 -2.93 -12.17
N CYS A 115 -6.70 -3.25 -12.85
CA CYS A 115 -6.87 -3.09 -14.28
C CYS A 115 -8.35 -3.00 -14.63
N PRO A 116 -8.69 -2.38 -15.77
CA PRO A 116 -10.08 -2.03 -16.09
C PRO A 116 -10.94 -3.24 -16.51
N ASP A 117 -10.34 -4.19 -17.24
CA ASP A 117 -11.01 -5.43 -17.68
C ASP A 117 -10.87 -6.58 -16.67
N GLY A 118 -10.33 -6.30 -15.47
CA GLY A 118 -10.13 -7.30 -14.43
C GLY A 118 -11.43 -7.61 -13.68
N ASP A 119 -11.86 -8.87 -13.72
CA ASP A 119 -13.02 -9.37 -12.96
C ASP A 119 -12.63 -10.35 -11.84
N ASP A 120 -11.37 -10.79 -11.83
CA ASP A 120 -10.85 -11.79 -10.90
C ASP A 120 -10.40 -11.12 -9.62
N THR A 121 -11.33 -11.06 -8.66
CA THR A 121 -11.03 -10.68 -7.30
C THR A 121 -11.06 -11.93 -6.44
N VAL A 122 -9.98 -12.13 -5.68
CA VAL A 122 -9.81 -13.27 -4.78
C VAL A 122 -9.24 -12.79 -3.47
N THR A 123 -9.54 -13.53 -2.40
CA THR A 123 -8.86 -13.28 -1.13
C THR A 123 -7.41 -13.66 -1.31
N ALA A 124 -6.53 -12.69 -1.11
CA ALA A 124 -5.11 -12.84 -1.33
C ALA A 124 -4.40 -13.03 0.01
N LEU A 125 -3.54 -14.04 0.09
CA LEU A 125 -2.62 -14.21 1.20
C LEU A 125 -1.23 -13.73 0.75
N GLN A 126 -0.77 -12.64 1.35
CA GLN A 126 0.45 -11.94 0.99
C GLN A 126 1.49 -12.11 2.10
N GLN A 127 2.62 -12.77 1.82
CA GLN A 127 3.78 -12.66 2.69
C GLN A 127 4.47 -11.34 2.38
N VAL A 128 4.58 -10.46 3.37
CA VAL A 128 5.12 -9.11 3.20
C VAL A 128 6.39 -8.93 4.04
N SER A 129 7.40 -8.30 3.43
CA SER A 129 8.65 -7.97 4.09
C SER A 129 9.21 -6.66 3.55
N GLY A 130 9.76 -5.79 4.39
CA GLY A 130 10.33 -4.52 3.95
C GLY A 130 10.51 -3.51 5.06
N ARG A 131 10.47 -2.22 4.69
CA ARG A 131 10.63 -1.10 5.63
C ARG A 131 9.86 0.13 5.18
N PHE A 132 9.34 0.85 6.16
CA PHE A 132 8.75 2.17 6.00
C PHE A 132 9.55 3.16 6.85
N VAL A 133 10.15 4.15 6.19
CA VAL A 133 11.02 5.15 6.82
C VAL A 133 10.35 6.51 6.68
N LEU A 134 10.09 7.16 7.81
CA LEU A 134 9.77 8.58 7.89
C LEU A 134 11.05 9.34 8.22
N GLU A 135 11.62 9.96 7.19
CA GLU A 135 12.76 10.86 7.35
C GLU A 135 12.35 12.18 8.00
N GLU A 136 11.11 12.62 7.73
CA GLU A 136 10.50 13.83 8.27
C GLU A 136 9.05 13.57 8.63
N ASN A 137 8.67 13.90 9.86
CA ASN A 137 7.30 13.89 10.36
C ASN A 137 7.10 15.09 11.26
N SER A 138 6.90 16.24 10.61
CA SER A 138 6.50 17.50 11.24
C SER A 138 4.98 17.69 11.11
N GLU A 139 4.47 18.77 11.68
CA GLU A 139 3.05 19.14 11.55
C GLU A 139 2.68 19.46 10.08
N ASP A 140 3.61 20.04 9.33
CA ASP A 140 3.41 20.57 7.98
C ASP A 140 3.96 19.67 6.86
N ARG A 141 4.80 18.68 7.18
CA ARG A 141 5.45 17.84 6.18
C ARG A 141 5.67 16.41 6.64
N LEU A 142 5.42 15.49 5.70
CA LEU A 142 5.77 14.08 5.82
C LEU A 142 6.65 13.70 4.65
N ARG A 143 7.88 13.28 4.92
CA ARG A 143 8.81 12.79 3.89
C ARG A 143 9.38 11.46 4.29
N GLY A 144 9.51 10.55 3.33
CA GLY A 144 10.01 9.23 3.62
C GLY A 144 10.14 8.32 2.41
N GLN A 145 10.43 7.07 2.72
CA GLN A 145 10.64 5.99 1.77
C GLN A 145 9.83 4.76 2.19
N LEU A 146 9.31 4.03 1.22
CA LEU A 146 8.71 2.71 1.39
C LEU A 146 9.38 1.70 0.47
N GLU A 147 9.89 0.63 1.07
CA GLU A 147 10.34 -0.58 0.38
C GLU A 147 9.48 -1.76 0.85
N LEU A 148 8.90 -2.51 -0.08
CA LEU A 148 8.07 -3.67 0.22
C LEU A 148 8.31 -4.76 -0.81
N THR A 149 8.52 -5.98 -0.35
CA THR A 149 8.44 -7.20 -1.15
C THR A 149 7.21 -7.97 -0.74
N VAL A 150 6.44 -8.43 -1.72
CA VAL A 150 5.25 -9.26 -1.53
C VAL A 150 5.46 -10.57 -2.25
N GLN A 151 5.35 -11.68 -1.53
CA GLN A 151 5.31 -13.02 -2.09
C GLN A 151 3.89 -13.59 -1.95
N GLY A 152 3.39 -14.20 -3.03
CA GLY A 152 2.00 -14.61 -3.13
C GLY A 152 1.17 -13.63 -3.95
N PRO A 153 -0.09 -13.97 -4.23
CA PRO A 153 -0.93 -13.18 -5.11
C PRO A 153 -1.12 -11.76 -4.58
N THR A 154 -0.97 -10.74 -5.44
CA THR A 154 -1.50 -9.41 -5.13
C THR A 154 -3.03 -9.48 -5.07
N ALA A 155 -3.67 -8.63 -4.28
CA ALA A 155 -5.14 -8.51 -4.31
C ALA A 155 -5.59 -7.59 -5.46
N GLY A 156 -6.89 -7.43 -5.64
CA GLY A 156 -7.47 -6.51 -6.63
C GLY A 156 -7.92 -7.21 -7.91
N THR A 157 -8.11 -6.47 -9.01
CA THR A 157 -8.85 -6.94 -10.19
C THR A 157 -8.03 -7.74 -11.20
N CYS A 158 -6.70 -7.66 -11.13
CA CYS A 158 -5.79 -8.55 -11.86
C CYS A 158 -4.62 -8.93 -10.96
N PRO A 159 -4.79 -9.96 -10.13
CA PRO A 159 -3.72 -10.44 -9.26
C PRO A 159 -2.49 -10.87 -10.07
N GLY A 160 -1.30 -10.51 -9.60
CA GLY A 160 -0.03 -11.11 -10.02
C GLY A 160 0.57 -11.95 -8.92
N ASP A 161 1.60 -12.74 -9.22
CA ASP A 161 2.17 -13.77 -8.33
C ASP A 161 3.11 -13.23 -7.23
N ALA A 162 3.54 -11.99 -7.38
CA ALA A 162 4.40 -11.26 -6.45
C ALA A 162 4.38 -9.76 -6.78
N ALA A 163 4.82 -8.92 -5.84
CA ALA A 163 5.03 -7.50 -6.10
C ALA A 163 6.28 -6.97 -5.39
N GLU A 164 6.83 -5.90 -5.96
CA GLU A 164 7.87 -5.11 -5.33
C GLU A 164 7.54 -3.62 -5.41
N VAL A 165 7.73 -2.95 -4.28
CA VAL A 165 7.51 -1.52 -4.10
C VAL A 165 8.83 -0.91 -3.63
N SER A 166 9.24 0.14 -4.32
CA SER A 166 10.28 1.05 -3.87
C SER A 166 9.81 2.43 -4.31
N LEU A 167 9.50 3.30 -3.35
CA LEU A 167 9.08 4.67 -3.63
C LEU A 167 9.55 5.62 -2.54
N ASP A 168 9.76 6.86 -2.94
CA ASP A 168 9.91 8.01 -2.06
C ASP A 168 8.61 8.79 -2.06
N PHE A 169 8.28 9.44 -0.93
CA PHE A 169 7.12 10.30 -0.81
C PHE A 169 7.46 11.59 -0.07
N ASP A 170 6.74 12.66 -0.42
CA ASP A 170 6.84 13.98 0.18
C ASP A 170 5.46 14.64 0.13
N PHE A 171 4.77 14.63 1.28
CA PHE A 171 3.49 15.31 1.46
C PHE A 171 3.73 16.62 2.21
N GLN A 172 3.27 17.71 1.61
CA GLN A 172 3.25 19.04 2.21
C GLN A 172 1.80 19.48 2.35
N ASP A 173 1.45 20.07 3.49
CA ASP A 173 0.13 20.69 3.71
C ASP A 173 0.06 22.11 3.15
#